data_AF-A0A399ZIV0-F1
#
_entry.id   AF-A0A399ZIV0-F1
#
_cell.length_a   1.000
_cell.length_b   1.000
_cell.length_c   1.000
_cell.angle_alpha   90.00
_cell.angle_beta   90.00
_cell.angle_gamma   90.00
#
_symmetry.space_group_name_H-M   'P 1'
#
loop_
_entity.id
_entity.type
_entity.pdbx_description
1 polymer ?
#
loop_
_entity_poly.entity_id
_entity_poly.type
_entity_poly.pdbx_seq_one_letter_code
_entity_poly.pdbx_strand_id
1 'polypeptide(L)'
;MRNKIALTLLIVLVLAGAGMFIRARGTAVPAPEPTVEDPYLSQPSSENQCAYVWAYKDLPDVNADFQKAVRTILPEAETHATAFGEDCASADGSAVFTAMETDFYVLSAAADLYDNETLGSIVERILAETDNFAPPRVPGGQLGFVEFTFWNGTEQRILRVSIAEGKELRERGLRGADLLAAIETP
;
A
#
# COMPACT_ATOMS: atom_id res chain seq x y z
N MET A 1 -35.12 9.69 22.66
CA MET A 1 -34.79 9.61 24.10
C MET A 1 -33.34 10.08 24.27
N ARG A 2 -33.14 11.06 25.15
CA ARG A 2 -31.90 11.83 25.37
C ARG A 2 -31.12 11.18 26.50
N ASN A 3 -29.86 10.78 26.30
CA ASN A 3 -28.96 10.46 27.40
C ASN A 3 -27.80 11.45 27.42
N LYS A 4 -27.77 12.26 28.49
CA LYS A 4 -26.67 13.13 28.92
C LYS A 4 -26.19 12.59 30.27
N ILE A 5 -24.92 12.27 30.43
CA ILE A 5 -24.24 12.09 31.73
C ILE A 5 -22.81 12.65 31.52
N ALA A 6 -22.55 13.91 31.86
CA ALA A 6 -21.99 14.40 33.15
C ALA A 6 -20.58 13.82 33.40
N LEU A 7 -19.51 14.50 32.97
CA LEU A 7 -18.74 15.55 33.67
C LEU A 7 -18.12 15.09 35.00
N THR A 8 -16.79 14.93 35.04
CA THR A 8 -16.02 15.11 36.27
C THR A 8 -14.62 15.66 35.94
N LEU A 9 -14.38 16.89 36.40
CA LEU A 9 -13.11 17.61 36.39
C LEU A 9 -12.23 17.14 37.56
N LEU A 10 -10.91 17.09 37.38
CA LEU A 10 -9.98 17.27 38.50
C LEU A 10 -8.71 18.02 38.03
N ILE A 11 -8.53 19.21 38.62
CA ILE A 11 -7.36 20.09 38.51
C ILE A 11 -6.49 19.86 39.75
N VAL A 12 -5.17 19.68 39.61
CA VAL A 12 -4.20 19.99 40.67
C VAL A 12 -2.94 20.60 40.05
N LEU A 13 -2.52 21.71 40.66
CA LEU A 13 -1.50 22.69 40.28
C LEU A 13 -0.29 22.53 41.24
N VAL A 14 0.76 23.35 41.04
CA VAL A 14 1.81 23.73 42.05
C VAL A 14 3.08 22.81 42.03
N LEU A 15 4.36 23.23 42.03
CA LEU A 15 5.09 24.44 42.50
C LEU A 15 6.47 24.60 41.80
N ALA A 16 6.98 25.83 41.83
CA ALA A 16 8.32 26.29 41.46
C ALA A 16 9.45 25.75 42.35
N GLY A 17 10.66 25.66 41.79
CA GLY A 17 11.90 25.42 42.50
C GLY A 17 13.08 26.15 41.86
N ALA A 18 13.24 27.44 42.18
CA ALA A 18 14.45 28.20 41.89
C ALA A 18 15.50 27.90 42.97
N GLY A 19 16.62 27.28 42.58
CA GLY A 19 17.78 27.05 43.44
C GLY A 19 19.01 27.75 42.87
N MET A 20 19.32 28.95 43.39
CA MET A 20 20.62 29.59 43.22
C MET A 20 21.67 28.82 44.02
N PHE A 21 22.72 28.34 43.35
CA PHE A 21 24.00 28.05 44.00
C PHE A 21 25.12 28.76 43.22
N ILE A 22 25.63 29.83 43.82
CA ILE A 22 26.90 30.46 43.46
C ILE A 22 27.99 29.69 44.20
N ARG A 23 29.00 29.17 43.48
CA ARG A 23 30.26 28.76 44.10
C ARG A 23 31.48 29.19 43.26
N ALA A 24 32.29 29.98 43.96
CA ALA A 24 33.66 30.45 43.77
C ALA A 24 34.51 29.97 42.58
N ARG A 25 35.21 30.95 42.00
CA ARG A 25 36.37 30.86 41.09
C ARG A 25 37.48 29.95 41.63
N GLY A 26 37.93 29.02 40.81
CA GLY A 26 39.31 28.54 40.79
C GLY A 26 39.91 28.83 39.42
N THR A 27 40.90 29.71 39.34
CA THR A 27 41.70 29.90 38.12
C THR A 27 42.83 28.88 38.14
N ALA A 28 42.60 27.74 37.48
CA ALA A 28 43.67 26.88 37.00
C ALA A 28 43.85 27.19 35.52
N VAL A 29 45.05 27.64 35.13
CA VAL A 29 45.45 27.75 33.73
C VAL A 29 45.61 26.32 33.21
N PRO A 30 44.82 25.86 32.23
CA PRO A 30 45.04 24.53 31.66
C PRO A 30 46.29 24.57 30.79
N ALA A 31 47.13 23.55 30.95
CA ALA A 31 48.17 23.23 29.98
C ALA A 31 47.52 23.00 28.60
N PRO A 32 48.18 23.32 27.48
CA PRO A 32 47.64 22.98 26.16
C PRO A 32 47.45 21.47 26.09
N GLU A 33 46.19 21.05 25.97
CA GLU A 33 45.85 19.65 25.76
C GLU A 33 46.47 19.19 24.43
N PRO A 34 47.02 17.97 24.37
CA PRO A 34 47.36 17.37 23.09
C PRO A 34 46.08 17.33 22.25
N THR A 35 46.15 17.83 21.02
CA THR A 35 45.06 17.71 20.05
C THR A 35 44.79 16.22 19.84
N VAL A 36 43.82 15.69 20.59
CA VAL A 36 43.22 14.40 20.30
C VAL A 36 42.43 14.66 19.02
N GLU A 37 42.96 14.21 17.88
CA GLU A 37 42.13 14.02 16.69
C GLU A 37 40.99 13.13 17.13
N ASP A 38 39.81 13.72 17.26
CA ASP A 38 38.59 13.01 17.62
C ASP A 38 38.29 12.02 16.49
N PRO A 39 38.43 10.70 16.69
CA PRO A 39 38.16 9.74 15.64
C PRO A 39 36.66 9.66 15.29
N TYR A 40 35.79 10.42 15.98
CA TYR A 40 34.35 10.39 15.83
C TYR A 40 33.75 11.43 14.88
N LEU A 41 34.56 12.24 14.18
CA LEU A 41 34.07 13.10 13.08
C LEU A 41 34.26 12.47 11.70
N SER A 42 34.05 11.17 11.59
CA SER A 42 33.54 10.59 10.35
C SER A 42 32.02 10.70 10.40
N GLN A 43 31.45 11.86 10.06
CA GLN A 43 30.03 11.89 9.72
C GLN A 43 29.83 10.86 8.60
N PRO A 44 28.93 9.87 8.73
CA PRO A 44 28.59 9.03 7.61
C PRO A 44 28.18 9.97 6.48
N SER A 45 28.83 9.81 5.31
CA SER A 45 28.45 10.52 4.10
C SER A 45 26.93 10.42 3.97
N SER A 46 26.27 11.55 3.66
CA SER A 46 24.81 11.66 3.48
C SER A 46 24.28 10.85 2.29
N GLU A 47 25.01 9.83 1.84
CA GLU A 47 24.75 9.03 0.65
C GLU A 47 23.49 8.16 0.76
N ASN A 48 22.87 8.08 1.95
CA ASN A 48 21.64 7.31 2.18
C ASN A 48 20.45 8.15 2.69
N GLN A 49 20.49 9.47 2.59
CA GLN A 49 19.32 10.29 2.92
C GLN A 49 18.43 10.47 1.70
N CYS A 50 17.63 9.43 1.39
CA CYS A 50 16.52 9.59 0.46
C CYS A 50 15.20 9.77 1.23
N ALA A 51 14.27 10.49 0.61
CA ALA A 51 12.89 10.57 1.06
C ALA A 51 12.08 9.47 0.36
N TYR A 52 11.43 8.61 1.16
CA TYR A 52 10.52 7.60 0.63
C TYR A 52 9.16 8.23 0.31
N VAL A 53 8.69 8.00 -0.91
CA VAL A 53 7.38 8.49 -1.39
C VAL A 53 6.66 7.34 -2.09
N TRP A 54 5.38 7.16 -1.79
CA TRP A 54 4.53 6.20 -2.49
C TRP A 54 4.53 6.45 -4.00
N ALA A 55 4.75 5.40 -4.78
CA ALA A 55 4.87 5.45 -6.21
C ALA A 55 4.19 4.23 -6.87
N TYR A 56 3.82 4.42 -8.13
CA TYR A 56 3.21 3.41 -8.98
C TYR A 56 4.01 3.32 -10.28
N LYS A 57 4.30 2.11 -10.75
CA LYS A 57 4.95 1.88 -12.04
C LYS A 57 4.11 0.92 -12.87
N ASP A 58 3.86 1.28 -14.13
CA ASP A 58 3.20 0.40 -15.08
C ASP A 58 4.05 -0.86 -15.33
N LEU A 59 3.37 -2.00 -15.47
CA LEU A 59 4.00 -3.28 -15.78
C LEU A 59 3.52 -3.77 -17.16
N PRO A 60 4.03 -3.19 -18.27
CA PRO A 60 3.49 -3.48 -19.60
C PRO A 60 3.61 -4.96 -20.00
N ASP A 61 4.71 -5.63 -19.65
CA ASP A 61 4.92 -7.04 -19.98
C ASP A 61 4.00 -7.95 -19.15
N VAL A 62 3.87 -7.69 -17.85
CA VAL A 62 2.93 -8.41 -16.96
C VAL A 62 1.49 -8.17 -17.42
N ASN A 63 1.15 -6.94 -17.77
CA ASN A 63 -0.17 -6.59 -18.28
C ASN A 63 -0.46 -7.30 -19.60
N ALA A 64 0.51 -7.41 -20.52
CA ALA A 64 0.30 -8.11 -21.79
C ALA A 64 -0.05 -9.60 -21.58
N ASP A 65 0.63 -10.26 -20.65
CA ASP A 65 0.33 -11.64 -20.26
C ASP A 65 -1.05 -11.76 -19.60
N PHE A 66 -1.37 -10.86 -18.68
CA PHE A 66 -2.66 -10.85 -17.99
C PHE A 66 -3.82 -10.54 -18.95
N GLN A 67 -3.68 -9.52 -19.80
CA GLN A 67 -4.62 -9.15 -20.86
C GLN A 67 -4.94 -10.35 -21.76
N LYS A 68 -3.90 -11.11 -22.14
CA LYS A 68 -4.05 -12.31 -22.96
C LYS A 68 -4.90 -13.37 -22.26
N ALA A 69 -4.65 -13.63 -20.97
CA ALA A 69 -5.44 -14.58 -20.18
C ALA A 69 -6.90 -14.11 -20.02
N VAL A 70 -7.11 -12.85 -19.63
CA VAL A 70 -8.45 -12.25 -19.45
C VAL A 70 -9.25 -12.27 -20.74
N ARG A 71 -8.66 -12.03 -21.91
CA ARG A 71 -9.38 -12.08 -23.20
C ARG A 71 -9.89 -13.46 -23.60
N THR A 72 -9.39 -14.54 -22.98
CA THR A 72 -9.98 -15.88 -23.15
C THR A 72 -11.31 -16.05 -22.40
N ILE A 73 -11.54 -15.20 -21.39
CA ILE A 73 -12.73 -15.16 -20.54
C ILE A 73 -13.70 -14.09 -21.04
N LEU A 74 -13.16 -12.91 -21.32
CA LEU A 74 -13.89 -11.69 -21.66
C LEU A 74 -13.16 -10.96 -22.80
N PRO A 75 -13.48 -11.27 -24.07
CA PRO A 75 -12.69 -10.83 -25.23
C PRO A 75 -12.53 -9.31 -25.37
N GLU A 76 -13.55 -8.56 -24.97
CA GLU A 76 -13.58 -7.09 -25.08
C GLU A 76 -13.04 -6.37 -23.83
N ALA A 77 -12.50 -7.11 -22.85
CA ALA A 77 -11.93 -6.49 -21.66
C ALA A 77 -10.60 -5.79 -21.96
N GLU A 78 -10.39 -4.69 -21.26
CA GLU A 78 -9.11 -4.00 -21.13
C GLU A 78 -8.53 -4.29 -19.74
N THR A 79 -7.21 -4.44 -19.67
CA THR A 79 -6.53 -4.66 -18.40
C THR A 79 -5.38 -3.70 -18.18
N HIS A 80 -5.06 -3.50 -16.91
CA HIS A 80 -3.87 -2.80 -16.47
C HIS A 80 -3.20 -3.58 -15.33
N ALA A 81 -1.87 -3.52 -15.25
CA ALA A 81 -1.10 -4.09 -14.15
C ALA A 81 -0.09 -3.07 -13.67
N THR A 82 0.01 -2.90 -12.36
CA THR A 82 0.79 -1.84 -11.72
C THR A 82 1.60 -2.42 -10.57
N ALA A 83 2.86 -2.01 -10.44
CA ALA A 83 3.60 -2.21 -9.21
C ALA A 83 3.35 -1.01 -8.27
N PHE A 84 2.85 -1.28 -7.07
CA PHE A 84 2.78 -0.32 -5.98
C PHE A 84 4.01 -0.47 -5.07
N GLY A 85 4.60 0.63 -4.63
CA GLY A 85 5.75 0.63 -3.75
C GLY A 85 6.26 2.03 -3.46
N GLU A 86 7.55 2.15 -3.19
CA GLU A 86 8.18 3.42 -2.80
C GLU A 86 9.29 3.82 -3.78
N ASP A 87 9.29 5.09 -4.16
CA ASP A 87 10.47 5.76 -4.73
C ASP A 87 11.32 6.31 -3.57
N CYS A 88 12.55 5.83 -3.45
CA CYS A 88 13.60 6.42 -2.61
C CYS A 88 14.20 7.59 -3.38
N ALA A 89 13.69 8.80 -3.14
CA ALA A 89 14.05 10.01 -3.86
C ALA A 89 15.25 10.73 -3.22
N SER A 90 16.29 10.93 -4.03
CA SER A 90 17.53 11.61 -3.66
C SER A 90 17.41 13.13 -3.81
N ALA A 91 18.27 13.88 -3.12
CA ALA A 91 18.31 15.34 -3.19
C ALA A 91 18.68 15.89 -4.59
N ASP A 92 19.30 15.08 -5.45
CA ASP A 92 19.63 15.41 -6.84
C ASP A 92 18.45 15.22 -7.82
N GLY A 93 17.29 14.76 -7.31
CA GLY A 93 16.09 14.51 -8.09
C GLY A 93 16.02 13.12 -8.72
N SER A 94 17.04 12.27 -8.53
CA SER A 94 16.95 10.85 -8.91
C SER A 94 16.08 10.07 -7.91
N ALA A 95 15.53 8.95 -8.35
CA ALA A 95 14.77 8.06 -7.48
C ALA A 95 14.98 6.59 -7.86
N VAL A 96 14.98 5.72 -6.84
CA VAL A 96 15.02 4.27 -7.00
C VAL A 96 13.71 3.68 -6.51
N PHE A 97 12.99 2.99 -7.40
CA PHE A 97 11.72 2.34 -7.08
C PHE A 97 11.93 0.97 -6.44
N THR A 98 11.21 0.70 -5.35
CA THR A 98 11.11 -0.63 -4.74
C THR A 98 9.64 -1.05 -4.70
N ALA A 99 9.31 -2.07 -5.50
CA ALA A 99 7.96 -2.64 -5.51
C ALA A 99 7.67 -3.38 -4.20
N MET A 100 6.46 -3.18 -3.67
CA MET A 100 5.92 -3.91 -2.53
C MET A 100 4.90 -4.96 -3.00
N GLU A 101 4.00 -4.56 -3.89
CA GLU A 101 2.96 -5.42 -4.43
C GLU A 101 2.65 -5.13 -5.90
N THR A 102 1.96 -6.07 -6.54
CA THR A 102 1.43 -5.91 -7.89
C THR A 102 -0.09 -5.99 -7.87
N ASP A 103 -0.72 -4.97 -8.44
CA ASP A 103 -2.16 -4.81 -8.58
C ASP A 103 -2.60 -5.02 -10.03
N PHE A 104 -3.83 -5.50 -10.19
CA PHE A 104 -4.45 -5.72 -11.49
C PHE A 104 -5.79 -5.01 -11.58
N TYR A 105 -6.10 -4.53 -12.78
CA TYR A 105 -7.34 -3.84 -13.07
C TYR A 105 -7.95 -4.45 -14.32
N VAL A 106 -9.26 -4.64 -14.29
CA VAL A 106 -10.05 -5.17 -15.38
C VAL A 106 -11.21 -4.23 -15.65
N LEU A 107 -11.30 -3.79 -16.89
CA LEU A 107 -12.30 -2.86 -17.37
C LEU A 107 -13.08 -3.59 -18.49
N SER A 108 -14.37 -3.90 -18.28
CA SER A 108 -15.24 -4.43 -19.34
C SER A 108 -16.67 -3.89 -19.33
N ALA A 109 -17.29 -3.78 -20.51
CA ALA A 109 -18.72 -3.60 -20.62
C ALA A 109 -19.47 -4.83 -20.09
N ALA A 110 -20.66 -4.61 -19.53
CA ALA A 110 -21.59 -5.66 -19.10
C ALA A 110 -23.00 -5.38 -19.65
N ALA A 111 -23.70 -6.44 -20.05
CA ALA A 111 -25.07 -6.33 -20.56
C ALA A 111 -26.07 -5.93 -19.46
N ASP A 112 -25.85 -6.42 -18.23
CA ASP A 112 -26.63 -6.10 -17.04
C ASP A 112 -25.67 -6.05 -15.84
N LEU A 113 -25.68 -4.95 -15.10
CA LEU A 113 -24.84 -4.77 -13.91
C LEU A 113 -25.39 -5.51 -12.68
N TYR A 114 -26.62 -6.03 -12.76
CA TYR A 114 -27.29 -6.76 -11.69
C TYR A 114 -27.37 -8.26 -11.92
N ASP A 115 -26.85 -8.76 -13.05
CA ASP A 115 -26.67 -10.20 -13.29
C ASP A 115 -25.48 -10.74 -12.47
N ASN A 116 -25.74 -10.95 -11.18
CA ASN A 116 -24.74 -11.39 -10.21
C ASN A 116 -24.12 -12.74 -10.57
N GLU A 117 -24.87 -13.63 -11.23
CA GLU A 117 -24.36 -14.94 -11.60
C GLU A 117 -23.32 -14.84 -12.72
N THR A 118 -23.64 -14.06 -13.76
CA THR A 118 -22.71 -13.82 -14.87
C THR A 118 -21.48 -13.04 -14.40
N LEU A 119 -21.67 -11.92 -13.68
CA LEU A 119 -20.57 -11.11 -13.18
C LEU A 119 -19.68 -11.88 -12.21
N GLY A 120 -20.29 -12.62 -11.28
CA GLY A 120 -19.56 -13.45 -10.33
C GLY A 120 -18.76 -14.57 -10.99
N SER A 121 -19.31 -15.20 -12.03
CA SER A 121 -18.60 -16.22 -12.82
C SER A 121 -17.40 -15.63 -13.59
N ILE A 122 -17.53 -14.41 -14.10
CA ILE A 122 -16.43 -13.69 -14.76
C ILE A 122 -15.33 -13.37 -13.73
N VAL A 123 -15.70 -12.76 -12.61
CA VAL A 123 -14.79 -12.41 -11.50
C VAL A 123 -14.05 -13.66 -11.02
N GLU A 124 -14.76 -14.76 -10.80
CA GLU A 124 -14.16 -16.03 -10.39
C GLU A 124 -13.05 -16.49 -11.35
N ARG A 125 -13.36 -16.56 -12.64
CA ARG A 125 -12.43 -17.07 -13.65
C ARG A 125 -11.20 -16.18 -13.75
N ILE A 126 -11.37 -14.87 -13.66
CA ILE A 126 -10.25 -13.93 -13.71
C ILE A 126 -9.41 -14.00 -12.43
N LEU A 127 -10.02 -14.14 -11.26
CA LEU A 127 -9.30 -14.39 -10.01
C LEU A 127 -8.51 -15.70 -10.03
N ALA A 128 -8.96 -16.70 -10.80
CA ALA A 128 -8.18 -17.91 -11.01
C ALA A 128 -6.94 -17.67 -11.90
N GLU A 129 -7.02 -16.75 -12.86
CA GLU A 129 -5.86 -16.42 -13.70
C GLU A 129 -4.75 -15.73 -12.91
N THR A 130 -5.06 -14.97 -11.85
CA THR A 130 -4.05 -14.31 -11.02
C THR A 130 -3.17 -15.28 -10.23
N ASP A 131 -3.61 -16.53 -10.04
CA ASP A 131 -2.80 -17.60 -9.44
C ASP A 131 -1.52 -17.88 -10.27
N ASN A 132 -1.52 -17.55 -11.57
CA ASN A 132 -0.38 -17.70 -12.46
C ASN A 132 0.65 -16.54 -12.38
N PHE A 133 0.40 -15.52 -11.55
CA PHE A 133 1.17 -14.29 -11.43
C PHE A 133 1.86 -14.14 -10.06
N ALA A 134 2.21 -15.24 -9.39
CA ALA A 134 2.99 -15.17 -8.15
C ALA A 134 4.47 -14.78 -8.39
N PRO A 135 5.18 -14.25 -7.35
CA PRO A 135 6.63 -14.09 -7.42
C PRO A 135 7.33 -15.39 -7.85
N PRO A 136 8.38 -15.31 -8.70
CA PRO A 136 9.07 -14.09 -9.16
C PRO A 136 8.49 -13.45 -10.43
N ARG A 137 7.31 -13.88 -10.90
CA ARG A 137 6.76 -13.42 -12.20
C ARG A 137 6.29 -11.97 -12.17
N VAL A 138 5.93 -11.47 -11.00
CA VAL A 138 5.56 -10.08 -10.76
C VAL A 138 6.54 -9.45 -9.78
N PRO A 139 6.81 -8.14 -9.88
CA PRO A 139 7.61 -7.43 -8.90
C PRO A 139 6.85 -7.27 -7.59
N GLY A 140 7.61 -7.06 -6.51
CA GLY A 140 7.07 -7.03 -5.15
C GLY A 140 7.11 -8.41 -4.49
N GLY A 141 7.03 -8.40 -3.16
CA GLY A 141 7.05 -9.63 -2.37
C GLY A 141 5.70 -10.36 -2.34
N GLN A 142 4.63 -9.69 -2.74
CA GLN A 142 3.26 -10.15 -2.63
C GLN A 142 2.36 -9.64 -3.75
N LEU A 143 1.22 -10.29 -3.92
CA LEU A 143 0.13 -9.82 -4.77
C LEU A 143 -0.76 -8.88 -3.98
N GLY A 144 -1.21 -7.80 -4.62
CA GLY A 144 -2.15 -6.85 -4.03
C GLY A 144 -3.59 -7.26 -4.35
N PHE A 145 -4.29 -6.46 -5.15
CA PHE A 145 -5.71 -6.68 -5.47
C PHE A 145 -5.99 -6.84 -6.96
N VAL A 146 -7.21 -7.31 -7.25
CA VAL A 146 -7.85 -7.11 -8.56
C VAL A 146 -9.01 -6.15 -8.37
N GLU A 147 -9.05 -5.11 -9.18
CA GLU A 147 -10.21 -4.22 -9.30
C GLU A 147 -10.93 -4.49 -10.62
N PHE A 148 -12.22 -4.79 -10.53
CA PHE A 148 -13.10 -4.97 -11.67
C PHE A 148 -14.00 -3.75 -11.79
N THR A 149 -13.99 -3.12 -12.95
CA THR A 149 -14.94 -2.07 -13.31
C THR A 149 -15.79 -2.55 -14.47
N PHE A 150 -17.06 -2.84 -14.16
CA PHE A 150 -18.07 -3.16 -15.16
C PHE A 150 -18.90 -1.92 -15.48
N TRP A 151 -19.17 -1.62 -16.75
CA TRP A 151 -20.08 -0.53 -17.14
C TRP A 151 -21.21 -0.97 -18.06
N ASN A 152 -22.34 -0.27 -17.96
CA ASN A 152 -23.45 -0.34 -18.90
C ASN A 152 -23.96 1.09 -19.16
N GLY A 153 -23.65 1.64 -20.35
CA GLY A 153 -23.91 3.04 -20.65
C GLY A 153 -23.15 3.98 -19.71
N THR A 154 -23.87 4.70 -18.85
CA THR A 154 -23.30 5.64 -17.87
C THR A 154 -23.19 5.07 -16.46
N GLU A 155 -23.72 3.87 -16.23
CA GLU A 155 -23.66 3.20 -14.92
C GLU A 155 -22.42 2.32 -14.83
N GLN A 156 -21.90 2.18 -13.61
CA GLN A 156 -20.76 1.31 -13.33
C GLN A 156 -20.95 0.55 -12.03
N ARG A 157 -20.36 -0.64 -11.96
CA ARG A 157 -20.19 -1.45 -10.75
C ARG A 157 -18.71 -1.75 -10.58
N ILE A 158 -18.16 -1.34 -9.44
CA ILE A 158 -16.74 -1.49 -9.10
C ILE A 158 -16.63 -2.51 -7.97
N LEU A 159 -15.77 -3.50 -8.16
CA LEU A 159 -15.47 -4.55 -7.20
C LEU A 159 -13.97 -4.57 -6.98
N ARG A 160 -13.52 -4.57 -5.73
CA ARG A 160 -12.11 -4.68 -5.40
C ARG A 160 -11.94 -5.76 -4.36
N VAL A 161 -11.05 -6.71 -4.66
CA VAL A 161 -10.81 -7.88 -3.81
C VAL A 161 -9.31 -8.13 -3.76
N SER A 162 -8.78 -8.39 -2.57
CA SER A 162 -7.38 -8.81 -2.47
C SER A 162 -7.21 -10.18 -3.14
N ILE A 163 -6.10 -10.42 -3.85
CA ILE A 163 -5.93 -11.70 -4.55
C ILE A 163 -5.92 -12.88 -3.57
N ALA A 164 -5.37 -12.66 -2.36
CA ALA A 164 -5.37 -13.65 -1.29
C ALA A 164 -6.80 -14.02 -0.84
N GLU A 165 -7.65 -13.03 -0.59
CA GLU A 165 -9.06 -13.24 -0.21
C GLU A 165 -9.85 -13.91 -1.35
N GLY A 166 -9.69 -13.43 -2.59
CA GLY A 166 -10.34 -14.02 -3.75
C GLY A 166 -9.99 -15.49 -3.94
N LYS A 167 -8.75 -15.88 -3.60
CA LYS A 167 -8.34 -17.28 -3.56
C LYS A 167 -9.00 -18.05 -2.42
N GLU A 168 -8.99 -17.53 -1.20
CA GLU A 168 -9.63 -18.17 -0.04
C GLU A 168 -11.13 -18.43 -0.27
N LEU A 169 -11.86 -17.44 -0.80
CA LEU A 169 -13.29 -17.56 -1.10
C LEU A 169 -13.56 -18.66 -2.14
N ARG A 170 -12.71 -18.76 -3.18
CA ARG A 170 -12.79 -19.83 -4.18
C ARG A 170 -12.45 -21.20 -3.59
N GLU A 171 -11.47 -21.30 -2.69
CA GLU A 171 -11.10 -22.54 -2.00
C GLU A 171 -12.19 -23.03 -1.04
N ARG A 172 -12.97 -22.11 -0.47
CA ARG A 172 -14.21 -22.42 0.28
C ARG A 172 -15.36 -22.91 -0.60
N GLY A 173 -15.18 -22.91 -1.92
CA GLY A 173 -16.16 -23.38 -2.88
C GLY A 173 -17.19 -22.34 -3.30
N LEU A 174 -16.98 -21.05 -2.98
CA LEU A 174 -17.86 -19.99 -3.47
C LEU A 174 -17.63 -19.78 -4.97
N ARG A 175 -18.74 -19.59 -5.70
CA ARG A 175 -18.82 -19.48 -7.16
C ARG A 175 -19.88 -18.44 -7.54
N GLY A 176 -19.85 -17.96 -8.77
CA GLY A 176 -20.97 -17.18 -9.35
C GLY A 176 -21.45 -16.05 -8.43
N ALA A 177 -22.77 -15.95 -8.26
CA ALA A 177 -23.38 -14.93 -7.42
C ALA A 177 -22.95 -14.99 -5.94
N ASP A 178 -22.68 -16.18 -5.40
CA ASP A 178 -22.26 -16.35 -4.00
C ASP A 178 -20.84 -15.80 -3.75
N LEU A 179 -19.93 -16.00 -4.70
CA LEU A 179 -18.59 -15.39 -4.64
C LEU A 179 -18.70 -13.87 -4.71
N LEU A 180 -19.51 -13.36 -5.63
CA LEU A 180 -19.70 -11.92 -5.81
C LEU A 180 -20.26 -11.26 -4.55
N ALA A 181 -21.30 -11.86 -3.95
CA ALA A 181 -21.90 -11.38 -2.72
C ALA A 181 -20.92 -11.38 -1.54
N ALA A 182 -20.05 -12.39 -1.46
CA ALA A 182 -19.02 -12.46 -0.42
C ALA A 182 -17.96 -11.35 -0.58
N ILE A 183 -17.58 -11.01 -1.81
CA ILE A 183 -16.63 -9.91 -2.09
C ILE A 183 -17.23 -8.53 -1.73
N GLU A 184 -18.53 -8.34 -1.96
CA GLU A 184 -19.20 -7.06 -1.70
C GLU A 184 -19.56 -6.82 -0.23
N THR A 185 -19.41 -7.84 0.61
CA THR A 185 -19.75 -7.77 2.04
C THR A 185 -18.46 -7.80 2.88
N PRO A 186 -17.91 -6.62 3.26
CA PRO A 186 -16.66 -6.53 4.02
C PRO A 186 -16.75 -7.07 5.45
#